data_AF-A0A935ANF2-F1
#
_entry.id   AF-A0A935ANF2-F1
#
_cell.length_a   1.000
_cell.length_b   1.000
_cell.length_c   1.000
_cell.angle_alpha   90.00
_cell.angle_beta   90.00
_cell.angle_gamma   90.00
#
_symmetry.space_group_name_H-M   'P 1'
#
loop_
_entity.id
_entity.type
_entity.pdbx_description
1 polymer ?
#
loop_
_entity_poly.entity_id
_entity_poly.type
_entity_poly.pdbx_seq_one_letter_code
_entity_poly.pdbx_strand_id
1 'polypeptide(L)'
;MILRFYLNQPEIENPSEFTGIVIIDEFDLHWHPKLQIELPSKLSEIFPFVQFIVSTHSAIPLLGAPKNTTIIKVNRTKEHGITAKIRY
;
A
#
# COMPACT_ATOMS: atom_id res chain seq x y z
N MET A 1 1.74 -12.69 -3.10
CA MET A 1 2.24 -11.64 -4.01
C MET A 1 3.69 -11.22 -3.69
N ILE A 2 4.07 -11.03 -2.42
CA ILE A 2 5.45 -10.71 -2.00
C ILE A 2 6.47 -11.81 -2.41
N LEU A 3 6.11 -13.10 -2.31
CA LEU A 3 6.97 -14.19 -2.77
C LEU A 3 7.30 -14.11 -4.28
N ARG A 4 6.31 -13.79 -5.13
CA ARG A 4 6.55 -13.62 -6.58
C ARG A 4 7.44 -12.41 -6.84
N PHE A 5 7.24 -11.33 -6.09
CA PHE A 5 8.06 -10.12 -6.19
C PHE A 5 9.54 -10.42 -5.89
N TYR A 6 9.79 -11.19 -4.83
CA TYR A 6 11.14 -11.68 -4.48
C TYR A 6 11.74 -12.57 -5.58
N LEU A 7 10.98 -13.56 -6.07
CA LEU A 7 11.46 -14.51 -7.09
C LEU A 7 11.80 -13.85 -8.44
N ASN A 8 11.25 -12.66 -8.73
CA ASN A 8 11.54 -11.93 -9.96
C ASN A 8 12.83 -11.10 -9.88
N GLN A 9 13.44 -10.96 -8.70
CA GLN A 9 14.68 -10.22 -8.47
C GLN A 9 15.63 -11.08 -7.59
N PRO A 10 16.01 -12.29 -8.06
CA PRO A 10 16.72 -13.27 -7.24
C PRO A 10 18.14 -12.84 -6.84
N GLU A 11 18.75 -11.94 -7.62
CA GLU A 11 20.10 -11.40 -7.36
C GLU A 11 20.11 -10.30 -6.30
N ILE A 12 18.93 -9.85 -5.84
CA ILE A 12 18.82 -8.79 -4.85
C ILE A 12 18.78 -9.41 -3.45
N GLU A 13 19.82 -9.14 -2.67
CA GLU A 13 19.92 -9.60 -1.29
C GLU A 13 19.34 -8.59 -0.30
N ASN A 14 19.50 -7.29 -0.57
CA ASN A 14 19.06 -6.22 0.32
C ASN A 14 17.64 -5.74 -0.03
N PRO A 15 16.69 -5.75 0.92
CA PRO A 15 15.36 -5.17 0.74
C PRO A 15 15.36 -3.76 0.14
N SER A 16 16.35 -2.94 0.47
CA SER A 16 16.41 -1.55 0.01
C SER A 16 16.70 -1.40 -1.49
N GLU A 17 17.14 -2.47 -2.16
CA GLU A 17 17.49 -2.48 -3.57
C GLU A 17 16.37 -3.02 -4.46
N PHE A 18 15.33 -3.63 -3.87
CA PHE A 18 14.19 -4.11 -4.63
C PHE A 18 13.45 -2.97 -5.32
N THR A 19 13.06 -3.21 -6.57
CA THR A 19 12.32 -2.24 -7.38
C THR A 19 11.00 -2.83 -7.86
N GLY A 20 9.97 -1.99 -8.01
CA GLY A 20 8.75 -2.37 -8.71
C GLY A 20 7.46 -1.87 -8.07
N ILE A 21 6.34 -2.49 -8.46
CA ILE A 21 4.99 -2.12 -8.00
C ILE A 21 4.37 -3.30 -7.27
N VAL A 22 3.84 -3.05 -6.08
CA VAL A 22 3.20 -4.04 -5.21
C VAL A 22 1.78 -3.58 -4.89
N ILE A 23 0.78 -4.36 -5.33
CA ILE A 23 -0.65 -4.10 -5.08
C ILE A 23 -1.16 -4.96 -3.91
N ILE A 24 -1.44 -4.37 -2.75
CA ILE A 24 -1.96 -5.10 -1.59
C ILE A 24 -3.45 -4.85 -1.49
N ASP A 25 -4.23 -5.93 -1.57
CA ASP A 25 -5.68 -5.85 -1.31
C ASP A 25 -5.96 -6.03 0.18
N GLU A 26 -6.96 -5.31 0.70
CA GLU A 26 -7.42 -5.33 2.10
C GLU A 26 -6.27 -5.22 3.12
N PHE A 27 -5.47 -4.16 3.02
CA PHE A 27 -4.27 -3.93 3.85
C PHE A 27 -4.54 -3.93 5.37
N ASP A 28 -5.78 -3.65 5.78
CA ASP A 28 -6.22 -3.62 7.18
C ASP A 28 -6.76 -4.96 7.71
N LEU A 29 -6.87 -6.00 6.86
CA LEU A 29 -7.54 -7.24 7.22
C LEU A 29 -6.87 -7.96 8.40
N HIS A 30 -7.62 -8.15 9.49
CA HIS A 30 -7.24 -8.87 10.71
C HIS A 30 -5.99 -8.35 11.45
N TRP A 31 -5.48 -7.16 11.11
CA TRP A 31 -4.32 -6.58 11.80
C TRP A 31 -4.75 -5.76 13.00
N HIS A 32 -3.97 -5.85 14.09
CA HIS A 32 -4.15 -4.96 15.24
C HIS A 32 -3.98 -3.50 14.80
N PRO A 33 -4.80 -2.53 15.27
CA PRO A 33 -4.75 -1.14 14.81
C PRO A 33 -3.36 -0.50 14.86
N LYS A 34 -2.56 -0.85 15.87
CA LYS A 34 -1.15 -0.42 15.97
C LYS A 34 -0.33 -0.79 14.73
N LEU A 35 -0.47 -2.01 14.22
CA LEU A 35 0.25 -2.46 13.02
C LEU A 35 -0.27 -1.79 11.75
N GLN A 36 -1.59 -1.53 11.67
CA GLN A 36 -2.18 -0.78 10.57
C GLN A 36 -1.55 0.63 10.44
N ILE A 37 -1.22 1.26 11.57
CA ILE A 37 -0.55 2.57 11.61
C ILE A 37 0.95 2.44 11.26
N GLU A 38 1.66 1.47 11.84
CA GLU A 38 3.13 1.40 11.68
C GLU A 38 3.59 0.90 10.31
N LEU A 39 2.86 -0.02 9.69
CA LEU A 39 3.34 -0.76 8.54
C LEU A 39 3.44 0.05 7.22
N PRO A 40 2.55 1.00 6.91
CA PRO A 40 2.69 1.81 5.69
C PRO A 40 4.03 2.54 5.60
N SER A 41 4.45 3.20 6.69
CA SER A 41 5.76 3.86 6.76
C SER A 41 6.91 2.85 6.72
N LYS A 42 6.84 1.78 7.52
CA LYS A 42 7.89 0.74 7.54
C LYS A 42 8.12 0.09 6.18
N LEU A 43 7.06 -0.22 5.44
CA LEU A 43 7.18 -0.79 4.09
C LEU A 43 7.90 0.17 3.14
N SER A 44 7.58 1.46 3.22
CA SER A 44 8.21 2.49 2.38
C SER A 44 9.67 2.76 2.76
N GLU A 45 10.02 2.61 4.05
CA GLU A 45 11.39 2.73 4.54
C GLU A 45 12.25 1.51 4.15
N ILE A 46 11.70 0.30 4.26
CA ILE A 46 12.41 -0.94 3.95
C ILE A 46 12.60 -1.12 2.44
N PHE A 47 11.61 -0.70 1.64
CA PHE A 47 11.59 -0.86 0.18
C PHE A 47 11.45 0.51 -0.53
N PRO A 48 12.50 1.36 -0.51
CA PRO A 48 12.41 2.74 -0.95
C PRO A 48 12.16 2.90 -2.46
N PHE A 49 12.46 1.87 -3.27
CA PHE A 49 12.23 1.87 -4.72
C PHE A 49 11.00 1.03 -5.13
N VAL A 50 10.15 0.66 -4.17
CA VAL A 50 8.90 -0.05 -4.41
C VAL A 50 7.71 0.89 -4.21
N GLN A 51 6.86 0.98 -5.23
CA GLN A 51 5.58 1.66 -5.12
C GLN A 51 4.53 0.69 -4.57
N PHE A 52 4.04 0.97 -3.37
CA PHE A 52 2.90 0.25 -2.79
C PHE A 52 1.59 0.92 -3.17
N ILE A 53 0.67 0.14 -3.74
CA ILE A 53 -0.71 0.52 -4.00
C ILE A 53 -1.56 -0.36 -3.12
N VAL A 54 -2.29 0.23 -2.18
CA VAL A 54 -3.04 -0.53 -1.18
C VAL A 54 -4.53 -0.19 -1.24
N SER A 55 -5.39 -1.19 -1.09
CA SER A 55 -6.81 -1.00 -0.79
C SER A 55 -7.04 -1.19 0.71
N THR A 56 -8.00 -0.46 1.27
CA THR A 56 -8.37 -0.60 2.69
C THR A 56 -9.82 -0.19 2.92
N HIS A 57 -10.48 -0.85 3.88
CA HIS A 57 -11.81 -0.46 4.35
C HIS A 57 -11.75 0.52 5.53
N SER A 58 -10.56 0.79 6.06
CA SER A 58 -10.31 1.58 7.24
C SER A 58 -9.53 2.86 6.92
N ALA A 59 -9.79 3.92 7.67
CA ALA A 59 -8.96 5.13 7.61
C ALA A 59 -7.68 5.01 8.47
N ILE A 60 -7.54 3.97 9.28
CA ILE A 60 -6.44 3.82 10.25
C ILE A 60 -5.06 3.78 9.58
N PRO A 61 -4.85 3.05 8.47
CA PRO A 61 -3.54 3.03 7.81
C PRO A 61 -3.06 4.41 7.32
N LEU A 62 -3.99 5.32 7.03
CA LEU A 62 -3.65 6.67 6.59
C LEU A 62 -2.92 7.47 7.68
N LEU A 63 -3.12 7.13 8.97
CA LEU A 63 -2.50 7.84 10.09
C LEU A 63 -0.98 7.65 10.16
N GLY A 64 -0.46 6.55 9.59
CA GLY A 64 0.98 6.30 9.49
C GLY A 64 1.44 6.13 8.04
N ALA A 65 0.68 6.65 7.09
CA ALA A 65 1.10 6.72 5.70
C ALA A 65 2.25 7.72 5.52
N PRO A 66 3.23 7.43 4.65
CA PRO A 66 4.31 8.36 4.32
C PRO A 66 3.79 9.73 3.85
N LYS A 67 4.56 10.81 4.06
CA LYS A 67 4.18 12.18 3.68
C LYS A 67 3.79 12.35 2.20
N ASN A 68 4.36 11.55 1.31
CA ASN A 68 4.11 11.63 -0.13
C ASN A 68 3.04 10.62 -0.61
N THR A 69 2.12 10.23 0.27
CA THR A 69 1.05 9.28 -0.07
C THR A 69 -0.09 9.97 -0.80
N THR A 70 -0.51 9.41 -1.94
CA THR A 70 -1.74 9.82 -2.62
C THR A 70 -2.91 8.99 -2.12
N ILE A 71 -4.00 9.64 -1.71
CA ILE A 71 -5.21 8.96 -1.22
C ILE A 71 -6.27 8.99 -2.32
N ILE A 72 -6.74 7.82 -2.73
CA ILE A 72 -7.80 7.69 -3.73
C ILE A 72 -9.07 7.20 -3.05
N LYS A 73 -10.08 8.07 -2.97
CA LYS A 73 -11.40 7.71 -2.46
C LYS A 73 -12.24 7.13 -3.58
N VAL A 74 -12.53 5.82 -3.50
CA VAL A 74 -13.40 5.11 -4.43
C VAL A 74 -14.83 5.09 -3.86
N ASN A 75 -15.82 5.43 -4.70
CA ASN A 75 -17.23 5.37 -4.33
C ASN A 75 -18.02 4.67 -5.44
N ARG A 76 -19.04 3.91 -5.08
CA ARG A 76 -19.96 3.27 -6.03
C ARG A 76 -21.38 3.77 -5.79
N THR A 77 -22.04 4.27 -6.84
CA THR A 77 -23.44 4.73 -6.80
C THR A 77 -24.23 4.07 -7.93
N LYS A 78 -25.56 3.99 -7.79
CA LYS A 78 -26.44 3.42 -8.84
C LYS A 78 -26.48 4.31 -10.09
N GLU A 79 -26.41 5.64 -9.92
CA GLU A 79 -26.50 6.60 -11.02
C GLU A 79 -25.20 6.74 -11.81
N HIS A 80 -24.05 6.81 -11.11
CA HIS A 80 -22.76 7.15 -11.73
C HIS A 80 -21.77 5.98 -11.78
N GLY A 81 -22.18 4.77 -11.38
CA GLY A 81 -21.29 3.61 -11.32
C GLY A 81 -20.15 3.79 -10.30
N ILE A 82 -18.92 3.39 -10.67
CA ILE A 82 -17.72 3.52 -9.84
C ILE A 82 -17.02 4.85 -10.16
N THR A 83 -16.72 5.62 -9.12
CA THR A 83 -16.00 6.90 -9.21
C THR A 83 -14.79 6.88 -8.29
N ALA A 84 -13.67 7.45 -8.75
CA ALA A 84 -12.45 7.61 -7.97
C ALA A 84 -12.07 9.09 -7.88
N LYS A 85 -11.87 9.59 -6.66
CA LYS A 85 -11.45 10.98 -6.41
C LYS A 85 -10.09 10.97 -5.72
N ILE A 86 -9.13 11.66 -6.31
CA ILE A 86 -7.78 11.82 -5.77
C ILE A 86 -7.78 12.94 -4.73
N ARG A 87 -7.17 12.68 -3.58
CA ARG A 87 -6.85 13.68 -2.55
C ARG A 87 -5.33 13.72 -2.36
N TYR A 88 -4.79 14.93 -2.43
CA TYR A 88 -3.40 15.26 -2.09
C TYR A 88 -3.26 15.47 -0.58
#